data_AF-A0A7C4R992-F1
#
_entry.id   AF-A0A7C4R992-F1
#
_cell.length_a   1.000
_cell.length_b   1.000
_cell.length_c   1.000
_cell.angle_alpha   90.00
_cell.angle_beta   90.00
_cell.angle_gamma   90.00
#
_symmetry.space_group_name_H-M   'P 1'
#
loop_
_entity.id
_entity.type
_entity.pdbx_description
1 polymer ?
#
loop_
_entity_poly.entity_id
_entity_poly.type
_entity_poly.pdbx_seq_one_letter_code
_entity_poly.pdbx_strand_id
1 'polypeptide(L)'
;MSRKRLRCSQNILSREKYNISLFRGCPELNSTTVNFDAVRALAKKIALLNAISYGGKAQSKPVLGRILGERPDLKPLAKNIMAIVEEVVQEVNSLSQSEQTILLKTLWPEALAAKAKEERAEEKGLPPLPNVEKWGRVVTRFAPNPDCVLHIGSARAIILCYEYAKMYRGKFILRFEDTDPRLKKSSLEFMDLIRRDLEWLGCPPDEEYIQSDRIEIYYDYAEKPVSGGCG
;
A
#
# COMPACT_ATOMS: atom_id res chain seq x y z
N MET A 1 -56.78 -79.93 10.44
CA MET A 1 -57.60 -79.36 9.34
C MET A 1 -56.69 -78.57 8.39
N SER A 2 -57.13 -78.34 7.13
CA SER A 2 -56.45 -77.68 5.98
C SER A 2 -55.04 -77.09 6.16
N ARG A 3 -53.98 -77.56 5.47
CA ARG A 3 -53.69 -77.58 4.01
C ARG A 3 -53.36 -76.22 3.38
N LYS A 4 -52.14 -76.13 2.81
CA LYS A 4 -51.69 -75.26 1.69
C LYS A 4 -51.65 -73.75 2.01
N ARG A 5 -50.82 -72.88 1.43
CA ARG A 5 -49.71 -72.90 0.43
C ARG A 5 -48.86 -71.60 0.68
N LEU A 6 -47.68 -71.32 0.13
CA LEU A 6 -46.84 -72.00 -0.88
C LEU A 6 -45.33 -71.93 -0.48
N ARG A 7 -44.52 -71.04 -1.10
CA ARG A 7 -43.09 -70.73 -0.89
C ARG A 7 -42.75 -69.39 -1.60
N CYS A 8 -41.51 -68.93 -1.42
CA CYS A 8 -40.76 -67.90 -2.17
C CYS A 8 -40.92 -66.45 -1.67
N SER A 9 -39.88 -65.60 -1.65
CA SER A 9 -38.41 -65.82 -1.75
C SER A 9 -37.69 -64.57 -1.23
N GLN A 10 -36.44 -64.73 -0.76
CA GLN A 10 -35.34 -63.75 -0.69
C GLN A 10 -35.61 -62.25 -0.43
N ASN A 11 -34.91 -61.73 0.59
CA ASN A 11 -34.50 -60.34 0.83
C ASN A 11 -34.65 -59.34 -0.33
N ILE A 12 -35.08 -58.11 -0.02
CA ILE A 12 -34.39 -56.85 -0.39
C ILE A 12 -35.00 -55.64 0.36
N LEU A 13 -34.14 -54.82 0.98
CA LEU A 13 -34.31 -53.41 1.41
C LEU A 13 -35.57 -53.04 2.26
N SER A 14 -35.52 -52.71 3.56
CA SER A 14 -34.72 -51.69 4.29
C SER A 14 -34.73 -50.29 3.61
N ARG A 15 -35.13 -49.18 4.27
CA ARG A 15 -35.62 -48.96 5.64
C ARG A 15 -36.59 -47.75 5.70
N GLU A 16 -37.61 -47.90 6.54
CA GLU A 16 -38.29 -46.89 7.37
C GLU A 16 -38.45 -45.44 6.85
N LYS A 17 -39.71 -45.11 6.53
CA LYS A 17 -40.24 -43.74 6.42
C LYS A 17 -40.75 -43.27 7.79
N TYR A 18 -40.44 -42.01 8.13
CA TYR A 18 -41.16 -41.09 9.02
C TYR A 18 -41.78 -41.64 10.33
N ASN A 19 -41.34 -41.11 11.46
CA ASN A 19 -42.25 -40.92 12.60
C ASN A 19 -42.00 -39.56 13.26
N ILE A 20 -43.06 -38.75 13.34
CA ILE A 20 -43.06 -37.40 13.93
C ILE A 20 -43.77 -37.51 15.28
N SER A 21 -43.07 -37.24 16.38
CA SER A 21 -43.74 -36.94 17.65
C SER A 21 -42.85 -36.13 18.60
N LEU A 22 -43.25 -34.87 18.80
CA LEU A 22 -43.07 -34.01 19.98
C LEU A 22 -41.91 -34.31 20.94
N PHE A 23 -41.01 -33.33 21.08
CA PHE A 23 -40.66 -32.83 22.41
C PHE A 23 -40.79 -31.29 22.45
N ARG A 24 -41.48 -30.79 23.47
CA ARG A 24 -41.65 -29.35 23.73
C ARG A 24 -40.43 -28.80 24.47
N GLY A 25 -40.03 -27.57 24.13
CA GLY A 25 -39.36 -26.66 25.05
C GLY A 25 -37.85 -26.87 25.25
N CYS A 26 -37.04 -26.16 24.46
CA CYS A 26 -35.73 -25.66 24.87
C CYS A 26 -35.52 -24.28 24.22
N PRO A 27 -34.71 -23.39 24.84
CA PRO A 27 -34.69 -21.96 24.53
C PRO A 27 -34.03 -21.65 23.18
N GLU A 28 -34.33 -20.47 22.64
CA GLU A 28 -33.76 -19.94 21.40
C GLU A 28 -32.23 -19.91 21.46
N LEU A 29 -31.60 -20.81 20.71
CA LEU A 29 -30.17 -20.78 20.45
C LEU A 29 -29.89 -19.67 19.43
N ASN A 30 -29.36 -18.55 19.92
CA ASN A 30 -28.70 -17.52 19.10
C ASN A 30 -27.48 -18.13 18.38
N SER A 31 -27.74 -18.83 17.29
CA SER A 31 -26.71 -19.29 16.35
C SER A 31 -26.71 -18.36 15.14
N THR A 32 -25.71 -17.48 15.07
CA THR A 32 -25.30 -16.84 13.81
C THR A 32 -24.78 -17.94 12.89
N THR A 33 -25.68 -18.55 12.12
CA THR A 33 -25.34 -19.60 11.17
C THR A 33 -24.42 -19.03 10.09
N VAL A 34 -23.17 -19.49 10.08
CA VAL A 34 -22.17 -19.01 9.12
C VAL A 34 -22.56 -19.50 7.74
N ASN A 35 -22.99 -18.56 6.90
CA ASN A 35 -23.35 -18.83 5.51
C ASN A 35 -22.07 -19.07 4.69
N PHE A 36 -21.76 -20.34 4.43
CA PHE A 36 -20.57 -20.75 3.69
C PHE A 36 -20.60 -20.30 2.21
N ASP A 37 -21.78 -20.15 1.59
CA ASP A 37 -21.89 -19.63 0.22
C ASP A 37 -21.49 -18.16 0.14
N ALA A 38 -21.88 -17.36 1.14
CA ALA A 38 -21.44 -15.98 1.28
C ALA A 38 -19.93 -15.87 1.51
N VAL A 39 -19.35 -16.80 2.29
CA VAL A 39 -17.88 -16.90 2.47
C VAL A 39 -17.19 -17.28 1.15
N ARG A 40 -17.75 -18.23 0.37
CA ARG A 40 -17.21 -18.62 -0.94
C ARG A 40 -17.27 -17.45 -1.94
N ALA A 41 -18.39 -16.72 -1.98
CA ALA A 41 -18.55 -15.54 -2.83
C ALA A 41 -17.52 -14.44 -2.48
N LEU A 42 -17.34 -14.16 -1.18
CA LEU A 42 -16.32 -13.22 -0.70
C LEU A 42 -14.89 -13.68 -1.05
N ALA A 43 -14.59 -14.97 -0.85
CA ALA A 43 -13.31 -15.55 -1.24
C ALA A 43 -13.06 -15.42 -2.75
N LYS A 44 -14.09 -15.60 -3.59
CA LYS A 44 -13.98 -15.49 -5.05
C LYS A 44 -13.73 -14.05 -5.50
N LYS A 45 -14.42 -13.07 -4.91
CA LYS A 45 -14.16 -11.64 -5.11
C LYS A 45 -12.71 -11.28 -4.76
N ILE A 46 -12.24 -11.69 -3.58
CA ILE A 46 -10.89 -11.38 -3.09
C ILE A 46 -9.81 -12.12 -3.90
N ALA A 47 -10.04 -13.38 -4.28
CA ALA A 47 -9.12 -14.15 -5.12
C ALA A 47 -8.98 -13.54 -6.53
N LEU A 48 -10.07 -13.09 -7.15
CA LEU A 48 -10.00 -12.38 -8.45
C LEU A 48 -9.24 -11.06 -8.35
N LEU A 49 -9.50 -10.24 -7.33
CA LEU A 49 -8.76 -8.99 -7.08
C LEU A 49 -7.25 -9.25 -6.88
N ASN A 50 -6.92 -10.32 -6.15
CA ASN A 50 -5.56 -10.76 -5.89
C ASN A 50 -4.87 -11.29 -7.16
N ALA A 51 -5.52 -12.17 -7.93
CA ALA A 51 -4.99 -12.67 -9.20
C ALA A 51 -4.61 -11.53 -10.16
N ILE A 52 -5.50 -10.53 -10.31
CA ILE A 52 -5.26 -9.37 -11.17
C ILE A 52 -4.06 -8.53 -10.69
N SER A 53 -3.81 -8.41 -9.38
CA SER A 53 -2.58 -7.76 -8.86
C SER A 53 -1.31 -8.56 -9.10
N TYR A 54 -1.39 -9.89 -9.25
CA TYR A 54 -0.23 -10.79 -9.29
C TYR A 54 -0.17 -11.63 -10.57
N GLY A 55 -0.38 -10.98 -11.72
CA GLY A 55 -0.16 -11.60 -13.04
C GLY A 55 -1.06 -12.81 -13.33
N GLY A 56 -2.28 -12.81 -12.81
CA GLY A 56 -3.26 -13.88 -12.94
C GLY A 56 -3.16 -14.99 -11.88
N LYS A 57 -2.30 -14.85 -10.88
CA LYS A 57 -2.05 -15.90 -9.86
C LYS A 57 -2.47 -15.44 -8.46
N ALA A 58 -3.68 -15.84 -8.04
CA ALA A 58 -4.14 -15.70 -6.68
C ALA A 58 -3.37 -16.61 -5.70
N GLN A 59 -3.29 -16.19 -4.44
CA GLN A 59 -2.62 -16.90 -3.35
C GLN A 59 -3.54 -17.06 -2.12
N SER A 60 -3.67 -18.28 -1.61
CA SER A 60 -4.61 -18.61 -0.52
C SER A 60 -4.35 -17.84 0.79
N LYS A 61 -3.08 -17.62 1.14
CA LYS A 61 -2.72 -16.92 2.40
C LYS A 61 -3.16 -15.43 2.40
N PRO A 62 -2.82 -14.60 1.41
CA PRO A 62 -3.37 -13.25 1.28
C PRO A 62 -4.91 -13.21 1.23
N VAL A 63 -5.54 -14.14 0.50
CA VAL A 63 -7.01 -14.19 0.37
C VAL A 63 -7.67 -14.46 1.74
N LEU A 64 -7.21 -15.48 2.48
CA LEU A 64 -7.70 -15.74 3.84
C LEU A 64 -7.42 -14.56 4.78
N GLY A 65 -6.24 -13.95 4.69
CA GLY A 65 -5.87 -12.78 5.50
C GLY A 65 -6.85 -11.61 5.34
N ARG A 66 -7.24 -11.28 4.10
CA ARG A 66 -8.22 -10.23 3.82
C ARG A 66 -9.63 -10.60 4.26
N ILE A 67 -10.07 -11.85 4.07
CA ILE A 67 -11.36 -12.34 4.60
C ILE A 67 -11.45 -12.17 6.12
N LEU A 68 -10.42 -12.58 6.87
CA LEU A 68 -10.41 -12.49 8.34
C LEU A 68 -10.23 -11.06 8.87
N GLY A 69 -9.77 -10.13 8.01
CA GLY A 69 -9.76 -8.69 8.28
C GLY A 69 -11.13 -8.05 8.08
N GLU A 70 -11.80 -8.34 6.96
CA GLU A 70 -13.15 -7.85 6.65
C GLU A 70 -14.23 -8.51 7.52
N ARG A 71 -13.99 -9.75 7.99
CA ARG A 71 -14.91 -10.53 8.84
C ARG A 71 -14.18 -11.17 10.03
N PRO A 72 -13.88 -10.40 11.10
CA PRO A 72 -13.20 -10.90 12.29
C PRO A 72 -13.96 -12.00 13.04
N ASP A 73 -15.29 -12.06 12.88
CA ASP A 73 -16.18 -13.09 13.42
C ASP A 73 -15.86 -14.50 12.89
N LEU A 74 -15.23 -14.58 11.72
CA LEU A 74 -14.86 -15.83 11.07
C LEU A 74 -13.55 -16.45 11.56
N LYS A 75 -12.78 -15.75 12.42
CA LYS A 75 -11.48 -16.23 12.95
C LYS A 75 -11.51 -17.63 13.59
N PRO A 76 -12.54 -18.03 14.37
CA PRO A 76 -12.62 -19.39 14.93
C PRO A 76 -12.71 -20.49 13.86
N LEU A 77 -13.21 -20.16 12.66
CA LEU A 77 -13.43 -21.09 11.55
C LEU A 77 -12.32 -21.02 10.49
N ALA A 78 -11.19 -20.35 10.77
CA ALA A 78 -10.13 -20.10 9.79
C ALA A 78 -9.62 -21.36 9.06
N LYS A 79 -9.62 -22.54 9.73
CA LYS A 79 -9.26 -23.82 9.09
C LYS A 79 -10.28 -24.26 8.03
N ASN A 80 -11.57 -24.21 8.34
CA ASN A 80 -12.65 -24.54 7.40
C ASN A 80 -12.68 -23.57 6.23
N ILE A 81 -12.43 -22.28 6.50
CA ILE A 81 -12.40 -21.23 5.47
C ILE A 81 -11.16 -21.38 4.58
N MET A 82 -10.01 -21.81 5.12
CA MET A 82 -8.83 -22.08 4.30
C MET A 82 -9.13 -23.11 3.21
N ALA A 83 -9.84 -24.20 3.51
CA ALA A 83 -10.21 -25.20 2.51
C ALA A 83 -11.05 -24.61 1.36
N ILE A 84 -12.03 -23.76 1.70
CA ILE A 84 -12.86 -23.04 0.70
C ILE A 84 -12.00 -22.05 -0.11
N VAL A 85 -11.07 -21.34 0.55
CA VAL A 85 -10.17 -20.39 -0.10
C VAL A 85 -9.20 -21.11 -1.05
N GLU A 86 -8.65 -22.26 -0.68
CA GLU A 86 -7.77 -23.06 -1.53
C GLU A 86 -8.48 -23.56 -2.79
N GLU A 87 -9.71 -24.07 -2.64
CA GLU A 87 -10.55 -24.48 -3.77
C GLU A 87 -10.86 -23.31 -4.71
N VAL A 88 -11.28 -22.16 -4.16
CA VAL A 88 -11.60 -20.95 -4.93
C VAL A 88 -10.36 -20.34 -5.59
N VAL A 89 -9.19 -20.42 -4.97
CA VAL A 89 -7.92 -19.96 -5.56
C VAL A 89 -7.50 -20.87 -6.72
N GLN A 90 -7.70 -22.19 -6.62
CA GLN A 90 -7.51 -23.10 -7.74
C GLN A 90 -8.49 -22.81 -8.88
N GLU A 91 -9.77 -22.58 -8.56
CA GLU A 91 -10.80 -22.19 -9.54
C GLU A 91 -10.36 -20.92 -10.30
N VAL A 92 -10.01 -19.84 -9.58
CA VAL A 92 -9.57 -18.57 -10.19
C VAL A 92 -8.28 -18.72 -11.00
N ASN A 93 -7.31 -19.50 -10.51
CA ASN A 93 -6.02 -19.70 -11.18
C ASN A 93 -6.10 -20.60 -12.43
N SER A 94 -7.22 -21.30 -12.65
CA SER A 94 -7.46 -22.04 -13.90
C SER A 94 -8.02 -21.17 -15.04
N LEU A 95 -8.50 -19.96 -14.72
CA LEU A 95 -8.97 -18.97 -15.69
C LEU A 95 -7.81 -18.13 -16.25
N SER A 96 -7.92 -17.70 -17.50
CA SER A 96 -7.03 -16.68 -18.08
C SER A 96 -7.24 -15.30 -17.43
N GLN A 97 -6.23 -14.42 -17.50
CA GLN A 97 -6.32 -13.04 -16.95
C GLN A 97 -7.50 -12.24 -17.54
N SER A 98 -7.82 -12.46 -18.82
CA SER A 98 -8.99 -11.88 -19.48
C SER A 98 -10.30 -12.37 -18.87
N GLU A 99 -10.43 -13.68 -18.65
CA GLU A 99 -11.64 -14.28 -18.04
C GLU A 99 -11.80 -13.85 -16.59
N GLN A 100 -10.71 -13.82 -15.81
CA GLN A 100 -10.70 -13.28 -14.44
C GLN A 100 -11.21 -11.82 -14.42
N THR A 101 -10.73 -10.99 -15.35
CA THR A 101 -11.12 -9.58 -15.46
C THR A 101 -12.59 -9.42 -15.87
N ILE A 102 -13.06 -10.22 -16.84
CA ILE A 102 -14.47 -10.23 -17.26
C ILE A 102 -15.38 -10.70 -16.11
N LEU A 103 -15.03 -11.79 -15.44
CA LEU A 103 -15.79 -12.35 -14.34
C LEU A 103 -15.91 -11.37 -13.16
N LEU A 104 -14.82 -10.69 -12.81
CA LEU A 104 -14.83 -9.66 -11.77
C LEU A 104 -15.69 -8.45 -12.16
N LYS A 105 -15.62 -7.98 -13.42
CA LYS A 105 -16.48 -6.90 -13.93
C LYS A 105 -17.96 -7.26 -13.91
N THR A 106 -18.29 -8.52 -14.22
CA THR A 106 -19.68 -9.00 -14.27
C THR A 106 -20.29 -9.18 -12.89
N LEU A 107 -19.53 -9.71 -11.92
CA LEU A 107 -20.05 -10.04 -10.59
C LEU A 107 -19.86 -8.93 -9.56
N TRP A 108 -18.79 -8.14 -9.65
CA TRP A 108 -18.42 -7.11 -8.67
C TRP A 108 -17.78 -5.87 -9.35
N PRO A 109 -18.51 -5.16 -10.23
CA PRO A 109 -17.99 -3.96 -10.89
C PRO A 109 -17.55 -2.87 -9.91
N GLU A 110 -18.19 -2.78 -8.74
CA GLU A 110 -17.84 -1.85 -7.68
C GLU A 110 -16.48 -2.15 -7.04
N ALA A 111 -16.04 -3.42 -7.06
CA ALA A 111 -14.75 -3.83 -6.51
C ALA A 111 -13.56 -3.33 -7.34
N LEU A 112 -13.71 -3.31 -8.67
CA LEU A 112 -12.72 -2.72 -9.57
C LEU A 112 -12.67 -1.20 -9.44
N ALA A 113 -13.82 -0.54 -9.31
CA ALA A 113 -13.87 0.90 -9.06
C ALA A 113 -13.25 1.28 -7.70
N ALA A 114 -13.49 0.47 -6.66
CA ALA A 114 -12.86 0.62 -5.35
C ALA A 114 -11.33 0.44 -5.43
N LYS A 115 -10.85 -0.63 -6.08
CA LYS A 115 -9.41 -0.88 -6.27
C LYS A 115 -8.72 0.25 -7.04
N ALA A 116 -9.30 0.71 -8.15
CA ALA A 116 -8.77 1.84 -8.92
C ALA A 116 -8.79 3.17 -8.13
N LYS A 117 -9.65 3.29 -7.11
CA LYS A 117 -9.67 4.42 -6.17
C LYS A 117 -8.66 4.25 -5.04
N GLU A 118 -8.42 3.03 -4.56
CA GLU A 118 -7.34 2.71 -3.60
C GLU A 118 -5.97 3.00 -4.25
N GLU A 119 -5.70 2.50 -5.45
CA GLU A 119 -4.46 2.75 -6.21
C GLU A 119 -4.22 4.26 -6.43
N ARG A 120 -5.24 5.02 -6.85
CA ARG A 120 -5.16 6.49 -6.95
C ARG A 120 -5.08 7.23 -5.61
N ALA A 121 -5.45 6.60 -4.49
CA ALA A 121 -5.34 7.18 -3.16
C ALA A 121 -3.98 6.87 -2.50
N GLU A 122 -3.25 5.88 -3.01
CA GLU A 122 -1.84 5.63 -2.72
C GLU A 122 -0.93 6.61 -3.49
N GLU A 123 -1.36 7.16 -4.63
CA GLU A 123 -0.74 8.31 -5.33
C GLU A 123 -0.85 9.66 -4.56
N LYS A 124 -0.73 9.66 -3.23
CA LYS A 124 -0.56 10.89 -2.45
C LYS A 124 0.85 11.44 -2.62
N GLY A 125 1.00 12.29 -3.64
CA GLY A 125 2.18 13.15 -3.80
C GLY A 125 2.39 14.10 -2.62
N LEU A 126 3.46 14.90 -2.69
CA LEU A 126 3.78 15.89 -1.66
C LEU A 126 2.61 16.89 -1.48
N PRO A 127 2.30 17.30 -0.23
CA PRO A 127 1.29 18.31 0.02
C PRO A 127 1.70 19.65 -0.63
N PRO A 128 0.76 20.48 -1.10
CA PRO A 128 1.12 21.74 -1.75
C PRO A 128 1.82 22.70 -0.78
N LEU A 129 2.78 23.47 -1.31
CA LEU A 129 3.45 24.53 -0.56
C LEU A 129 2.49 25.70 -0.28
N PRO A 130 2.48 26.28 0.93
CA PRO A 130 1.61 27.39 1.25
C PRO A 130 2.07 28.69 0.55
N ASN A 131 1.12 29.50 0.09
CA ASN A 131 1.36 30.78 -0.58
C ASN A 131 2.15 30.70 -1.90
N VAL A 132 2.23 29.53 -2.54
CA VAL A 132 3.03 29.35 -3.77
C VAL A 132 2.57 30.26 -4.92
N GLU A 133 1.27 30.55 -4.97
CA GLU A 133 0.63 31.46 -5.93
C GLU A 133 1.10 32.92 -5.84
N LYS A 134 1.78 33.31 -4.75
CA LYS A 134 2.37 34.65 -4.58
C LYS A 134 3.75 34.79 -5.23
N TRP A 135 4.34 33.69 -5.71
CA TRP A 135 5.73 33.64 -6.19
C TRP A 135 5.81 33.07 -7.60
N GLY A 136 6.57 33.71 -8.48
CA GLY A 136 6.66 33.30 -9.90
C GLY A 136 7.43 32.00 -10.16
N ARG A 137 8.24 31.52 -9.21
CA ARG A 137 9.00 30.27 -9.30
C ARG A 137 9.37 29.77 -7.90
N VAL A 138 9.22 28.47 -7.66
CA VAL A 138 9.75 27.80 -6.47
C VAL A 138 11.26 27.56 -6.63
N VAL A 139 12.04 27.88 -5.60
CA VAL A 139 13.46 27.54 -5.53
C VAL A 139 13.73 26.89 -4.18
N THR A 140 14.23 25.66 -4.19
CA THR A 140 14.61 24.91 -2.99
C THR A 140 16.13 24.79 -2.92
N ARG A 141 16.69 24.51 -1.73
CA ARG A 141 18.12 24.21 -1.60
C ARG A 141 18.43 23.18 -0.54
N PHE A 142 19.35 22.27 -0.85
CA PHE A 142 20.07 21.46 0.13
C PHE A 142 21.37 22.17 0.48
N ALA A 143 21.64 22.35 1.78
CA ALA A 143 22.75 23.17 2.27
C ALA A 143 23.61 22.39 3.28
N PRO A 144 24.46 21.46 2.81
CA PRO A 144 25.36 20.69 3.67
C PRO A 144 26.59 21.50 4.07
N ASN A 145 27.18 21.15 5.21
CA ASN A 145 28.56 21.54 5.51
C ASN A 145 29.44 20.44 4.89
N PRO A 146 30.53 20.75 4.16
CA PRO A 146 31.38 19.75 3.52
C PRO A 146 32.44 19.23 4.51
N ASP A 147 32.00 18.79 5.68
CA ASP A 147 32.83 18.29 6.81
C ASP A 147 32.69 16.77 7.04
N CYS A 148 31.73 16.12 6.37
CA CYS A 148 31.45 14.70 6.46
C CYS A 148 30.67 14.17 5.24
N VAL A 149 30.53 12.84 5.15
CA VAL A 149 29.70 12.16 4.15
C VAL A 149 28.20 12.27 4.45
N LEU A 150 27.36 12.15 3.43
CA LEU A 150 25.91 12.13 3.64
C LEU A 150 25.45 10.82 4.30
N HIS A 151 24.40 10.94 5.11
CA HIS A 151 23.71 9.82 5.74
C HIS A 151 22.23 9.79 5.35
N ILE A 152 21.51 8.72 5.71
CA ILE A 152 20.09 8.52 5.34
C ILE A 152 19.16 9.70 5.73
N GLY A 153 19.47 10.42 6.82
CA GLY A 153 18.73 11.63 7.21
C GLY A 153 18.85 12.78 6.21
N SER A 154 19.99 12.87 5.50
CA SER A 154 20.27 13.86 4.47
C SER A 154 19.46 13.56 3.21
N ALA A 155 19.39 12.28 2.82
CA ALA A 155 18.62 11.83 1.66
C ALA A 155 17.14 12.27 1.74
N ARG A 156 16.53 12.22 2.93
CA ARG A 156 15.17 12.75 3.15
C ARG A 156 15.06 14.24 2.82
N ALA A 157 16.00 15.06 3.28
CA ALA A 157 15.99 16.50 3.02
C ALA A 157 16.22 16.81 1.53
N ILE A 158 17.15 16.10 0.90
CA ILE A 158 17.48 16.18 -0.53
C ILE A 158 16.25 15.85 -1.38
N ILE A 159 15.69 14.65 -1.23
CA ILE A 159 14.56 14.16 -2.02
C ILE A 159 13.35 15.09 -1.87
N LEU A 160 13.06 15.57 -0.65
CA LEU A 160 11.97 16.54 -0.45
C LEU A 160 12.22 17.86 -1.18
N CYS A 161 13.43 18.42 -1.10
CA CYS A 161 13.75 19.67 -1.81
C CYS A 161 13.69 19.50 -3.33
N TYR A 162 14.24 18.40 -3.85
CA TYR A 162 14.28 18.08 -5.27
C TYR A 162 12.88 17.81 -5.84
N GLU A 163 12.08 16.95 -5.21
CA GLU A 163 10.71 16.68 -5.66
C GLU A 163 9.80 17.91 -5.53
N TYR A 164 9.98 18.80 -4.54
CA TYR A 164 9.28 20.08 -4.53
C TYR A 164 9.69 21.00 -5.69
N ALA A 165 10.99 21.11 -6.01
CA ALA A 165 11.42 21.87 -7.17
C ALA A 165 10.79 21.31 -8.46
N LYS A 166 10.86 19.99 -8.65
CA LYS A 166 10.29 19.27 -9.80
C LYS A 166 8.77 19.43 -9.91
N MET A 167 8.03 19.27 -8.80
CA MET A 167 6.57 19.46 -8.70
C MET A 167 6.13 20.83 -9.20
N TYR A 168 6.90 21.88 -8.90
CA TYR A 168 6.59 23.27 -9.24
C TYR A 168 7.37 23.83 -10.45
N ARG A 169 8.10 22.98 -11.20
CA ARG A 169 8.98 23.40 -12.33
C ARG A 169 9.95 24.52 -11.92
N GLY A 170 10.43 24.39 -10.69
CA GLY A 170 11.30 25.30 -9.97
C GLY A 170 12.78 25.11 -10.28
N LYS A 171 13.62 25.36 -9.26
CA LYS A 171 15.04 24.97 -9.24
C LYS A 171 15.40 24.33 -7.90
N PHE A 172 16.28 23.33 -7.93
CA PHE A 172 16.93 22.72 -6.77
C PHE A 172 18.40 23.13 -6.73
N ILE A 173 18.82 23.78 -5.64
CA ILE A 173 20.17 24.31 -5.48
C ILE A 173 20.97 23.48 -4.48
N LEU A 174 22.23 23.18 -4.80
CA LEU A 174 23.23 22.74 -3.83
C LEU A 174 24.00 23.96 -3.31
N ARG A 175 24.12 24.11 -1.99
CA ARG A 175 24.94 25.17 -1.40
C ARG A 175 25.85 24.64 -0.29
N PHE A 176 27.15 24.62 -0.53
CA PHE A 176 28.12 24.25 0.50
C PHE A 176 28.23 25.36 1.54
N GLU A 177 27.87 25.06 2.79
CA GLU A 177 28.05 25.97 3.93
C GLU A 177 29.43 25.74 4.54
N ASP A 178 30.45 26.44 4.03
CA ASP A 178 31.87 26.25 4.37
C ASP A 178 32.47 27.36 5.26
N THR A 179 31.62 28.20 5.85
CA THR A 179 32.04 29.41 6.59
C THR A 179 32.50 29.19 8.03
N ASP A 180 32.46 27.97 8.57
CA ASP A 180 32.96 27.64 9.93
C ASP A 180 34.24 26.79 9.87
N PRO A 181 35.43 27.41 9.73
CA PRO A 181 36.70 26.69 9.67
C PRO A 181 37.14 26.09 11.02
N ARG A 182 36.41 26.30 12.12
CA ARG A 182 36.83 25.89 13.47
C ARG A 182 36.11 24.64 13.94
N LEU A 183 34.78 24.60 13.81
CA LEU A 183 33.97 23.46 14.27
C LEU A 183 33.65 22.48 13.13
N LYS A 184 33.64 22.95 11.88
CA LYS A 184 33.21 22.17 10.71
C LYS A 184 34.21 22.31 9.57
N LYS A 185 35.41 21.80 9.80
CA LYS A 185 36.52 21.91 8.86
C LYS A 185 36.14 21.32 7.50
N SER A 186 35.95 22.21 6.54
CA SER A 186 35.54 21.88 5.18
C SER A 186 36.64 21.14 4.41
N SER A 187 36.24 20.17 3.58
CA SER A 187 37.14 19.38 2.72
C SER A 187 36.56 19.28 1.30
N LEU A 188 37.43 19.46 0.30
CA LEU A 188 37.09 19.24 -1.11
C LEU A 188 36.65 17.80 -1.36
N GLU A 189 37.25 16.83 -0.65
CA GLU A 189 36.86 15.41 -0.72
C GLU A 189 35.39 15.20 -0.37
N PHE A 190 34.88 15.89 0.67
CA PHE A 190 33.48 15.79 1.06
C PHE A 190 32.57 16.55 0.08
N MET A 191 33.01 17.65 -0.54
CA MET A 191 32.25 18.27 -1.63
C MET A 191 32.06 17.28 -2.80
N ASP A 192 33.11 16.57 -3.21
CA ASP A 192 33.06 15.59 -4.31
C ASP A 192 32.30 14.31 -3.96
N LEU A 193 32.28 13.91 -2.68
CA LEU A 193 31.41 12.83 -2.19
C LEU A 193 29.94 13.26 -2.20
N ILE A 194 29.62 14.46 -1.69
CA ILE A 194 28.26 15.02 -1.68
C ILE A 194 27.70 15.14 -3.11
N ARG A 195 28.49 15.61 -4.08
CA ARG A 195 28.08 15.68 -5.50
C ARG A 195 27.72 14.29 -6.04
N ARG A 196 28.58 13.29 -5.83
CA ARG A 196 28.34 11.90 -6.28
C ARG A 196 27.13 11.26 -5.59
N ASP A 197 26.92 11.53 -4.30
CA ASP A 197 25.75 11.04 -3.58
C ASP A 197 24.44 11.63 -4.14
N LEU A 198 24.44 12.90 -4.56
CA LEU A 198 23.29 13.55 -5.20
C LEU A 198 22.98 12.97 -6.59
N GLU A 199 24.01 12.71 -7.39
CA GLU A 199 23.88 12.00 -8.68
C GLU A 199 23.33 10.58 -8.47
N TRP A 200 23.87 9.84 -7.49
CA TRP A 200 23.43 8.48 -7.16
C TRP A 200 21.98 8.42 -6.65
N LEU A 201 21.54 9.44 -5.90
CA LEU A 201 20.14 9.62 -5.48
C LEU A 201 19.21 10.07 -6.62
N GLY A 202 19.72 10.32 -7.84
CA GLY A 202 18.93 10.85 -8.96
C GLY A 202 18.40 12.27 -8.71
N CYS A 203 19.07 13.03 -7.83
CA CYS A 203 18.71 14.38 -7.41
C CYS A 203 19.81 15.41 -7.78
N PRO A 204 20.19 15.56 -9.07
CA PRO A 204 21.20 16.53 -9.47
C PRO A 204 20.70 17.97 -9.22
N PRO A 205 21.56 18.89 -8.74
CA PRO A 205 21.22 20.29 -8.59
C PRO A 205 21.19 21.03 -9.94
N ASP A 206 20.29 22.00 -10.08
CA ASP A 206 20.27 22.96 -11.20
C ASP A 206 21.39 24.00 -11.10
N GLU A 207 21.80 24.34 -9.87
CA GLU A 207 22.83 25.33 -9.55
C GLU A 207 23.61 24.89 -8.31
N GLU A 208 24.91 25.21 -8.29
CA GLU A 208 25.79 24.97 -7.14
C GLU A 208 26.40 26.31 -6.68
N TYR A 209 26.53 26.49 -5.36
CA TYR A 209 27.21 27.63 -4.75
C TYR A 209 28.10 27.18 -3.58
N ILE A 210 29.29 27.76 -3.48
CA ILE A 210 30.11 27.75 -2.27
C ILE A 210 29.80 29.05 -1.49
N GLN A 211 29.77 29.01 -0.16
CA GLN A 211 29.34 30.15 0.65
C GLN A 211 30.49 31.12 0.94
N SER A 212 31.72 30.65 1.07
CA SER A 212 32.93 31.47 1.20
C SER A 212 33.17 32.38 -0.02
N ASP A 213 32.92 31.91 -1.24
CA ASP A 213 32.95 32.70 -2.49
C ASP A 213 32.00 33.92 -2.47
N ARG A 214 31.07 33.98 -1.52
CA ARG A 214 30.02 35.00 -1.41
C ARG A 214 30.24 35.94 -0.23
N ILE A 215 31.42 35.91 0.42
CA ILE A 215 31.67 36.66 1.66
C ILE A 215 31.54 38.18 1.49
N GLU A 216 31.97 38.73 0.36
CA GLU A 216 31.82 40.15 0.01
C GLU A 216 30.35 40.61 0.05
N ILE A 217 29.43 39.75 -0.43
CA ILE A 217 27.99 40.04 -0.37
C ILE A 217 27.52 40.19 1.08
N TYR A 218 28.07 39.40 2.01
CA TYR A 218 27.71 39.49 3.43
C TYR A 218 28.28 40.75 4.09
N TYR A 219 29.49 41.17 3.74
CA TYR A 219 30.04 42.47 4.17
C TYR A 219 29.21 43.64 3.65
N ASP A 220 28.88 43.64 2.35
CA ASP A 220 27.97 44.61 1.71
C ASP A 220 26.60 44.73 2.41
N TYR A 221 26.09 43.65 3.02
CA TYR A 221 24.84 43.69 3.79
C TYR A 221 25.06 44.07 5.26
N ALA A 222 26.22 43.77 5.84
CA ALA A 222 26.56 44.15 7.22
C ALA A 222 26.88 45.65 7.36
N GLU A 223 27.46 46.28 6.34
CA GLU A 223 27.76 47.72 6.33
C GLU A 223 26.55 48.60 6.01
N LYS A 224 25.49 48.05 5.41
CA LYS A 224 24.27 48.80 5.11
C LYS A 224 23.55 49.18 6.41
N PRO A 225 23.26 50.48 6.65
CA PRO A 225 22.46 50.89 7.79
C PRO A 225 21.10 50.20 7.75
N VAL A 226 20.77 49.42 8.78
CA VAL A 226 19.45 48.80 8.89
C VAL A 226 18.44 49.92 9.17
N SER A 227 17.73 50.36 8.14
CA SER A 227 16.82 51.53 8.13
C SER A 227 15.51 51.34 8.94
N GLY A 228 15.59 50.58 10.02
CA GLY A 228 14.52 50.16 10.91
C GLY A 228 15.12 49.09 11.82
N GLY A 229 15.43 49.45 13.07
CA GLY A 229 16.24 48.62 13.95
C GLY A 229 15.65 47.21 14.16
N CYS A 230 16.53 46.21 14.28
CA CYS A 230 16.15 44.84 14.61
C CYS A 230 15.61 44.77 16.04
N GLY A 231 14.28 44.83 16.18
CA GLY A 231 13.53 44.57 17.41
C GLY A 231 12.67 43.31 17.29
#